data_AF-A0A0D2MXD8-F1
#
_entry.id   AF-A0A0D2MXD8-F1
#
_cell.length_a   1.000
_cell.length_b   1.000
_cell.length_c   1.000
_cell.angle_alpha   90.00
_cell.angle_beta   90.00
_cell.angle_gamma   90.00
#
_symmetry.space_group_name_H-M   'P 1'
#
loop_
_entity.id
_entity.type
_entity.pdbx_description
1 polymer ?
#
loop_
_entity_poly.entity_id
_entity_poly.type
_entity_poly.pdbx_seq_one_letter_code
_entity_poly.pdbx_strand_id
1 'polypeptide(L)'
;MSDDSQQNPLRDDTYFLEPVFFKVEGTLFQVPKHLFSEIEVFSTTFTLPPGEGIDVDGSSEGHPFELLGVLKEDFRAFLQAIYPFGLQTHASMTVKQWISVLKLSDMWGFEKAKILAVNMIKSHKAIDNPIQKWLLGERYNVPVWATDGCLELVMRNEDGPQLDEIEKLGLSKALLVENTIFQVPRHHFSESEIFTTMFKLPAAAHVDVEAEGSSETKPLELLGVLGEDFRAFLCALYPLYPRDHESMTPNQWISALKLSDRWGFRTFGDLAVQNLEKSMNEVDPIDRILWGARYRKASWFASGCIGLAKRDDGPSVDDVEKLGTKKALQIYKMREMLIQAQSNPNTRKNIHDDMVNVIQKMYIEAAAELA
;
A
#
# COMPACT_ATOMS: atom_id res chain seq x y z
N MET A 1 -58.58 62.01 -17.79
CA MET A 1 -57.31 61.64 -17.13
C MET A 1 -57.44 60.18 -16.80
N SER A 2 -56.96 59.33 -17.70
CA SER A 2 -57.04 57.89 -17.58
C SER A 2 -55.82 57.42 -16.80
N ASP A 3 -56.09 56.66 -15.76
CA ASP A 3 -55.15 56.11 -14.79
C ASP A 3 -54.35 54.98 -15.47
N ASP A 4 -53.08 55.23 -15.81
CA ASP A 4 -52.15 54.23 -16.33
C ASP A 4 -51.71 53.32 -15.18
N SER A 5 -52.53 52.32 -14.87
CA SER A 5 -52.14 51.22 -13.99
C SER A 5 -51.04 50.39 -14.68
N GLN A 6 -49.78 50.69 -14.36
CA GLN A 6 -48.61 49.88 -14.74
C GLN A 6 -48.77 48.45 -14.21
N GLN A 7 -49.19 47.55 -15.08
CA GLN A 7 -49.26 46.12 -14.79
C GLN A 7 -47.83 45.58 -14.78
N ASN A 8 -47.38 45.01 -13.66
CA ASN A 8 -46.08 44.36 -13.59
C ASN A 8 -45.96 43.29 -14.69
N PRO A 9 -44.82 43.22 -15.39
CA PRO A 9 -44.62 42.24 -16.45
C PRO A 9 -44.71 40.81 -15.88
N LEU A 10 -45.45 39.95 -16.58
CA LEU A 10 -45.56 38.53 -16.26
C LEU A 10 -44.20 37.86 -16.52
N ARG A 11 -43.75 37.04 -15.56
CA ARG A 11 -42.52 36.25 -15.70
C ARG A 11 -42.83 35.00 -16.51
N ASP A 12 -41.96 34.69 -17.46
CA ASP A 12 -42.04 33.46 -18.25
C ASP A 12 -41.64 32.26 -17.40
N ASP A 13 -42.41 31.18 -17.43
CA ASP A 13 -42.17 30.00 -16.60
C ASP A 13 -40.95 29.18 -17.05
N THR A 14 -40.51 29.36 -18.29
CA THR A 14 -39.46 28.55 -18.93
C THR A 14 -38.11 29.27 -18.95
N TYR A 15 -38.12 30.58 -19.23
CA TYR A 15 -36.90 31.38 -19.44
C TYR A 15 -36.66 32.44 -18.37
N PHE A 16 -37.51 32.54 -17.33
CA PHE A 16 -37.21 33.33 -16.15
C PHE A 16 -36.33 32.53 -15.17
N LEU A 17 -35.03 32.46 -15.47
CA LEU A 17 -34.09 31.63 -14.73
C LEU A 17 -33.69 32.30 -13.40
N GLU A 18 -33.88 31.59 -12.29
CA GLU A 18 -33.38 32.01 -10.98
C GLU A 18 -31.85 31.96 -10.94
N PRO A 19 -31.15 33.01 -10.49
CA PRO A 19 -29.70 32.99 -10.32
C PRO A 19 -29.31 32.26 -9.02
N VAL A 20 -28.11 31.69 -9.01
CA VAL A 20 -27.42 31.20 -7.82
C VAL A 20 -25.99 31.76 -7.81
N PHE A 21 -25.50 32.10 -6.61
CA PHE A 21 -24.18 32.69 -6.39
C PHE A 21 -23.23 31.66 -5.75
N PHE A 22 -22.04 31.50 -6.34
CA PHE A 22 -20.96 30.66 -5.81
C PHE A 22 -19.72 31.50 -5.54
N LYS A 23 -18.96 31.13 -4.50
CA LYS A 23 -17.66 31.73 -4.18
C LYS A 23 -16.60 30.64 -4.16
N VAL A 24 -15.61 30.77 -5.04
CA VAL A 24 -14.51 29.80 -5.22
C VAL A 24 -13.19 30.56 -5.28
N GLU A 25 -12.24 30.24 -4.39
CA GLU A 25 -10.95 30.95 -4.25
C GLU A 25 -11.10 32.49 -4.24
N GLY A 26 -12.10 32.99 -3.50
CA GLY A 26 -12.39 34.42 -3.40
C GLY A 26 -12.99 35.07 -4.66
N THR A 27 -13.28 34.29 -5.71
CA THR A 27 -13.98 34.76 -6.91
C THR A 27 -15.47 34.41 -6.84
N LEU A 28 -16.34 35.40 -7.09
CA LEU A 28 -17.78 35.20 -7.20
C LEU A 28 -18.19 34.77 -8.61
N PHE A 29 -19.10 33.81 -8.69
CA PHE A 29 -19.72 33.32 -9.91
C PHE A 29 -21.23 33.40 -9.78
N GLN A 30 -21.90 33.89 -10.81
CA GLN A 30 -23.36 33.94 -10.90
C GLN A 30 -23.80 33.10 -12.10
N VAL A 31 -24.67 32.13 -11.85
CA VAL A 31 -25.14 31.18 -12.88
C VAL A 31 -26.62 30.86 -12.69
N PRO A 32 -27.32 30.38 -13.72
CA PRO A 32 -28.68 29.86 -13.54
C PRO A 32 -28.74 28.68 -12.57
N LYS A 33 -29.79 28.61 -11.76
CA LYS A 33 -29.98 27.56 -10.74
C LYS A 33 -30.40 26.20 -11.32
N HIS A 34 -31.06 26.19 -12.48
CA HIS A 34 -31.76 25.00 -13.00
C HIS A 34 -30.92 23.72 -13.14
N LEU A 35 -29.67 23.79 -13.63
CA LEU A 35 -28.83 22.57 -13.74
C LEU A 35 -28.27 22.16 -12.37
N PHE A 36 -27.99 23.12 -11.50
CA PHE A 36 -27.54 22.84 -10.14
C PHE A 36 -28.66 22.20 -9.30
N SER A 37 -29.93 22.49 -9.58
CA SER A 37 -31.06 21.78 -8.95
C SER A 37 -31.12 20.29 -9.28
N GLU A 38 -30.54 19.85 -10.40
CA GLU A 38 -30.46 18.43 -10.76
C GLU A 38 -29.32 17.70 -10.03
N ILE A 39 -28.40 18.44 -9.41
CA ILE A 39 -27.25 17.89 -8.70
C ILE A 39 -27.64 17.64 -7.25
N GLU A 40 -27.53 16.39 -6.79
CA GLU A 40 -28.02 15.95 -5.48
C GLU A 40 -27.44 16.77 -4.31
N VAL A 41 -26.15 17.10 -4.39
CA VAL A 41 -25.46 17.88 -3.35
C VAL A 41 -26.07 19.28 -3.16
N PHE A 42 -26.60 19.88 -4.23
CA PHE A 42 -27.17 21.21 -4.20
C PHE A 42 -28.71 21.19 -4.12
N SER A 43 -29.37 20.13 -4.58
CA SER A 43 -30.84 20.04 -4.63
C SER A 43 -31.50 20.15 -3.25
N THR A 44 -30.89 19.54 -2.23
CA THR A 44 -31.37 19.59 -0.84
C THR A 44 -31.29 21.00 -0.27
N THR A 45 -30.22 21.74 -0.55
CA THR A 45 -30.07 23.13 -0.12
C THR A 45 -31.08 24.07 -0.78
N PHE A 46 -31.49 23.78 -2.02
CA PHE A 46 -32.50 24.57 -2.73
C PHE A 46 -33.94 24.26 -2.36
N THR A 47 -34.21 23.12 -1.72
CA THR A 47 -35.57 22.66 -1.38
C THR A 47 -35.93 22.87 0.08
N LEU A 48 -34.95 23.07 0.96
CA LEU A 48 -35.19 23.37 2.36
C LEU A 48 -35.66 24.84 2.52
N PRO A 49 -36.84 25.09 3.12
CA PRO A 49 -37.26 26.45 3.40
C PRO A 49 -36.30 27.09 4.42
N PRO A 50 -35.82 28.33 4.20
CA PRO A 50 -35.06 29.04 5.22
C PRO A 50 -35.86 29.11 6.52
N GLY A 51 -35.21 28.83 7.65
CA GLY A 51 -35.76 29.26 8.94
C GLY A 51 -35.94 30.78 8.93
N GLU A 52 -36.99 31.29 9.59
CA GLU A 52 -37.28 32.73 9.64
C GLU A 52 -36.03 33.55 9.96
N GLY A 53 -35.63 34.43 9.03
CA GLY A 53 -34.52 35.37 9.20
C GLY A 53 -33.12 34.86 8.87
N ILE A 54 -32.98 33.68 8.27
CA ILE A 54 -31.69 33.16 7.78
C ILE A 54 -31.64 33.30 6.26
N ASP A 55 -30.68 34.07 5.75
CA ASP A 55 -30.35 34.10 4.33
C ASP A 55 -29.79 32.72 3.92
N VAL A 56 -30.41 32.09 2.92
CA VAL A 56 -29.97 30.78 2.41
C VAL A 56 -28.70 30.98 1.60
N ASP A 57 -27.71 30.11 1.79
CA ASP A 57 -26.51 30.07 0.96
C ASP A 57 -26.88 30.04 -0.54
N GLY A 58 -26.14 30.82 -1.33
CA GLY A 58 -26.34 30.99 -2.76
C GLY A 58 -27.45 31.96 -3.19
N SER A 59 -28.17 32.59 -2.24
CA SER A 59 -29.29 33.49 -2.56
C SER A 59 -28.87 34.88 -3.04
N SER A 60 -27.70 35.36 -2.63
CA SER A 60 -27.22 36.70 -2.96
C SER A 60 -25.69 36.78 -3.00
N GLU A 61 -25.16 37.90 -3.49
CA GLU A 61 -23.71 38.20 -3.43
C GLU A 61 -23.17 38.25 -1.99
N GLY A 62 -24.02 38.61 -1.02
CA GLY A 62 -23.67 38.66 0.41
C GLY A 62 -23.66 37.30 1.08
N HIS A 63 -24.37 36.33 0.50
CA HIS A 63 -24.49 34.95 1.00
C HIS A 63 -24.30 33.95 -0.15
N PRO A 64 -23.10 33.84 -0.75
CA PRO A 64 -22.82 32.87 -1.82
C PRO A 64 -22.57 31.47 -1.25
N PHE A 65 -22.74 30.43 -2.07
CA PHE A 65 -22.25 29.09 -1.75
C PHE A 65 -20.72 29.07 -1.79
N GLU A 66 -20.07 28.90 -0.64
CA GLU A 66 -18.61 28.78 -0.56
C GLU A 66 -18.18 27.34 -0.87
N LEU A 67 -17.51 27.15 -2.01
CA LEU A 67 -16.95 25.85 -2.40
C LEU A 67 -15.49 25.78 -1.92
N LEU A 68 -15.28 25.13 -0.77
CA LEU A 68 -13.95 24.86 -0.22
C LEU A 68 -13.29 23.68 -0.95
N GLY A 69 -11.98 23.78 -1.21
CA GLY A 69 -11.21 22.72 -1.87
C GLY A 69 -11.39 22.62 -3.39
N VAL A 70 -12.13 23.55 -4.01
CA VAL A 70 -12.30 23.63 -5.47
C VAL A 70 -11.47 24.77 -6.03
N LEU A 71 -10.68 24.50 -7.08
CA LEU A 71 -9.94 25.53 -7.79
C LEU A 71 -10.88 26.34 -8.68
N LYS A 72 -10.64 27.65 -8.76
CA LYS A 72 -11.42 28.57 -9.60
C LYS A 72 -11.42 28.15 -11.08
N GLU A 73 -10.28 27.71 -11.61
CA GLU A 73 -10.15 27.31 -13.00
C GLU A 73 -10.87 25.98 -13.28
N ASP A 74 -10.88 25.06 -12.31
CA ASP A 74 -11.63 23.80 -12.41
C ASP A 74 -13.13 24.08 -12.41
N PHE A 75 -13.60 24.96 -11.51
CA PHE A 75 -14.99 25.38 -11.47
C PHE A 75 -15.41 26.11 -12.75
N ARG A 76 -14.56 26.99 -13.28
CA ARG A 76 -14.79 27.66 -14.56
C ARG A 76 -14.93 26.65 -15.71
N ALA A 77 -14.06 25.64 -15.76
CA ALA A 77 -14.16 24.59 -16.77
C ALA A 77 -15.47 23.80 -16.65
N PHE A 78 -15.89 23.47 -15.43
CA PHE A 78 -17.19 22.84 -15.17
C PHE A 78 -18.35 23.70 -15.67
N LEU A 79 -18.37 24.99 -15.32
CA LEU A 79 -19.39 25.93 -15.81
C LEU A 79 -19.38 26.06 -17.34
N GLN A 80 -18.21 26.08 -17.99
CA GLN A 80 -18.13 26.10 -19.46
C GLN A 80 -18.73 24.86 -20.12
N ALA A 81 -18.65 23.70 -19.46
CA ALA A 81 -19.25 22.47 -19.96
C ALA A 81 -20.78 22.49 -19.85
N ILE A 82 -21.32 22.92 -18.70
CA ILE A 82 -22.76 22.86 -18.41
C ILE A 82 -23.53 24.10 -18.86
N TYR A 83 -22.86 25.25 -18.94
CA TYR A 83 -23.35 26.54 -19.42
C TYR A 83 -22.44 27.07 -20.56
N PRO A 84 -22.51 26.46 -21.76
CA PRO A 84 -21.69 26.88 -22.89
C PRO A 84 -22.09 28.28 -23.36
N PHE A 85 -21.15 29.22 -23.34
CA PHE A 85 -21.35 30.61 -23.80
C PHE A 85 -21.44 30.75 -25.32
N GLY A 86 -21.06 29.71 -26.07
CA GLY A 86 -21.14 29.68 -27.53
C GLY A 86 -21.12 28.26 -28.10
N LEU A 87 -21.51 28.14 -29.37
CA LEU A 87 -21.66 26.85 -30.07
C LEU A 87 -20.37 26.03 -30.15
N GLN A 88 -19.20 26.66 -30.02
CA GLN A 88 -17.88 26.01 -30.10
C GLN A 88 -17.18 25.88 -28.73
N THR A 89 -17.88 26.17 -27.63
CA THR A 89 -17.27 26.15 -26.26
C THR A 89 -16.67 24.78 -25.95
N HIS A 90 -17.39 23.70 -26.28
CA HIS A 90 -16.89 22.35 -26.02
C HIS A 90 -15.68 21.98 -26.89
N ALA A 91 -15.62 22.51 -28.11
CA ALA A 91 -14.51 22.26 -29.03
C ALA A 91 -13.23 23.01 -28.61
N SER A 92 -13.36 24.20 -27.99
CA SER A 92 -12.22 25.00 -27.54
C SER A 92 -11.63 24.57 -26.19
N MET A 93 -12.36 23.75 -25.42
CA MET A 93 -11.87 23.22 -24.16
C MET A 93 -10.78 22.17 -24.34
N THR A 94 -9.74 22.29 -23.53
CA THR A 94 -8.59 21.36 -23.47
C THR A 94 -8.92 20.08 -22.71
N VAL A 95 -8.12 19.02 -22.91
CA VAL A 95 -8.24 17.76 -22.13
C VAL A 95 -8.12 18.01 -20.62
N LYS A 96 -7.24 18.92 -20.18
CA LYS A 96 -7.10 19.29 -18.76
C LYS A 96 -8.39 19.90 -18.19
N GLN A 97 -9.04 20.77 -18.95
CA GLN A 97 -10.33 21.34 -18.57
C GLN A 97 -11.41 20.26 -18.49
N TRP A 98 -11.49 19.35 -19.47
CA TRP A 98 -12.43 18.23 -19.40
C TRP A 98 -12.15 17.25 -18.25
N ILE A 99 -10.89 17.03 -17.87
CA ILE A 99 -10.55 16.27 -16.65
C ILE A 99 -11.07 16.98 -15.39
N SER A 100 -11.04 18.32 -15.37
CA SER A 100 -11.56 19.12 -14.27
C SER A 100 -13.09 19.02 -14.19
N VAL A 101 -13.78 19.06 -15.34
CA VAL A 101 -15.22 18.77 -15.45
C VAL A 101 -15.51 17.37 -14.90
N LEU A 102 -14.73 16.37 -15.30
CA LEU A 102 -14.90 14.98 -14.86
C LEU A 102 -14.76 14.86 -13.34
N LYS A 103 -13.70 15.43 -12.76
CA LYS A 103 -13.46 15.49 -11.31
C LYS A 103 -14.65 16.06 -10.54
N LEU A 104 -15.11 17.25 -10.93
CA LEU A 104 -16.20 17.93 -10.22
C LEU A 104 -17.56 17.26 -10.45
N SER A 105 -17.81 16.73 -11.65
CA SER A 105 -19.03 15.98 -11.93
C SER A 105 -19.14 14.69 -11.12
N ASP A 106 -18.02 13.99 -10.90
CA ASP A 106 -17.97 12.79 -10.06
C ASP A 106 -18.13 13.16 -8.58
N MET A 107 -17.42 14.20 -8.12
CA MET A 107 -17.50 14.71 -6.74
C MET A 107 -18.93 15.09 -6.35
N TRP A 108 -19.69 15.69 -7.26
CA TRP A 108 -21.06 16.13 -6.99
C TRP A 108 -22.14 15.17 -7.47
N GLY A 109 -21.78 14.00 -8.00
CA GLY A 109 -22.73 13.02 -8.51
C GLY A 109 -23.51 13.47 -9.74
N PHE A 110 -22.98 14.42 -10.53
CA PHE A 110 -23.65 14.94 -11.72
C PHE A 110 -23.35 14.09 -12.97
N GLU A 111 -24.08 12.98 -13.10
CA GLU A 111 -23.81 11.95 -14.11
C GLU A 111 -23.86 12.47 -15.56
N LYS A 112 -24.76 13.42 -15.87
CA LYS A 112 -24.86 14.01 -17.22
C LYS A 112 -23.55 14.70 -17.63
N ALA A 113 -22.97 15.51 -16.74
CA ALA A 113 -21.69 16.19 -16.98
C ALA A 113 -20.52 15.19 -17.02
N LYS A 114 -20.57 14.14 -16.21
CA LYS A 114 -19.57 13.06 -16.20
C LYS A 114 -19.51 12.35 -17.56
N ILE A 115 -20.65 11.92 -18.08
CA ILE A 115 -20.77 11.28 -19.40
C ILE A 115 -20.28 12.22 -20.52
N LEU A 116 -20.65 13.51 -20.46
CA LEU A 116 -20.20 14.51 -21.42
C LEU A 116 -18.66 14.63 -21.42
N ALA A 117 -18.06 14.76 -20.24
CA ALA A 117 -16.61 14.87 -20.10
C ALA A 117 -15.89 13.63 -20.65
N VAL A 118 -16.38 12.42 -20.36
CA VAL A 118 -15.83 11.17 -20.92
C VAL A 118 -15.90 11.15 -22.44
N ASN A 119 -17.02 11.53 -23.03
CA ASN A 119 -17.20 11.53 -24.49
C ASN A 119 -16.31 12.57 -25.18
N MET A 120 -16.15 13.74 -24.58
CA MET A 120 -15.28 14.80 -25.11
C MET A 120 -13.79 14.42 -25.02
N ILE A 121 -13.36 13.84 -23.89
CA ILE A 121 -11.98 13.33 -23.74
C ILE A 121 -11.67 12.23 -24.77
N LYS A 122 -12.63 11.35 -25.06
CA LYS A 122 -12.48 10.31 -26.11
C LYS A 122 -12.31 10.93 -27.51
N SER A 123 -12.96 12.06 -27.77
CA SER A 123 -13.02 12.69 -29.10
C SER A 123 -11.81 13.58 -29.41
N HIS A 124 -11.19 14.20 -28.40
CA HIS A 124 -10.17 15.25 -28.54
C HIS A 124 -8.72 14.78 -28.80
N LYS A 125 -8.53 13.52 -29.24
CA LYS A 125 -7.25 12.77 -29.15
C LYS A 125 -6.83 12.56 -27.69
N ALA A 126 -6.63 11.28 -27.38
CA ALA A 126 -6.58 10.70 -26.06
C ALA A 126 -5.57 11.37 -25.11
N ILE A 127 -5.81 11.25 -23.81
CA ILE A 127 -4.86 11.59 -22.73
C ILE A 127 -3.45 11.14 -23.14
N ASP A 128 -2.54 12.09 -23.33
CA ASP A 128 -1.22 11.83 -23.95
C ASP A 128 -0.31 10.95 -23.06
N ASN A 129 -0.55 10.96 -21.76
CA ASN A 129 0.23 10.20 -20.79
C ASN A 129 -0.48 8.86 -20.45
N PRO A 130 0.13 7.70 -20.77
CA PRO A 130 -0.46 6.38 -20.51
C PRO A 130 -0.80 6.10 -19.04
N ILE A 131 -0.01 6.62 -18.10
CA ILE A 131 -0.24 6.47 -16.65
C ILE A 131 -1.43 7.30 -16.22
N GLN A 132 -1.47 8.56 -16.66
CA GLN A 132 -2.63 9.42 -16.39
C GLN A 132 -3.90 8.82 -16.99
N LYS A 133 -3.80 8.22 -18.18
CA LYS A 133 -4.89 7.52 -18.85
C LYS A 133 -5.37 6.32 -18.02
N TRP A 134 -4.44 5.51 -17.50
CA TRP A 134 -4.76 4.39 -16.62
C TRP A 134 -5.41 4.85 -15.32
N LEU A 135 -4.81 5.81 -14.61
CA LEU A 135 -5.31 6.33 -13.33
C LEU A 135 -6.71 6.93 -13.46
N LEU A 136 -6.98 7.68 -14.54
CA LEU A 136 -8.31 8.23 -14.82
C LEU A 136 -9.31 7.11 -15.16
N GLY A 137 -8.88 6.10 -15.92
CA GLY A 137 -9.69 4.93 -16.25
C GLY A 137 -10.10 4.12 -15.03
N GLU A 138 -9.17 3.87 -14.12
CA GLU A 138 -9.44 3.18 -12.85
C GLU A 138 -10.35 4.04 -11.95
N ARG A 139 -9.97 5.30 -11.69
CA ARG A 139 -10.68 6.18 -10.76
C ARG A 139 -12.13 6.46 -11.15
N TYR A 140 -12.39 6.72 -12.43
CA TYR A 140 -13.73 7.07 -12.91
C TYR A 140 -14.49 5.88 -13.52
N ASN A 141 -13.97 4.66 -13.38
CA ASN A 141 -14.53 3.44 -13.92
C ASN A 141 -14.81 3.55 -15.44
N VAL A 142 -13.77 3.90 -16.20
CA VAL A 142 -13.78 3.94 -17.67
C VAL A 142 -12.81 2.87 -18.19
N PRO A 143 -13.26 1.60 -18.34
CA PRO A 143 -12.37 0.46 -18.62
C PRO A 143 -11.55 0.59 -19.91
N VAL A 144 -12.08 1.30 -20.90
CA VAL A 144 -11.37 1.57 -22.16
C VAL A 144 -10.09 2.38 -21.91
N TRP A 145 -10.14 3.40 -21.05
CA TRP A 145 -8.94 4.20 -20.72
C TRP A 145 -7.94 3.40 -19.90
N ALA A 146 -8.40 2.58 -18.95
CA ALA A 146 -7.52 1.71 -18.18
C ALA A 146 -6.79 0.71 -19.09
N THR A 147 -7.54 0.05 -19.98
CA THR A 147 -6.97 -0.92 -20.93
C THR A 147 -6.01 -0.26 -21.91
N ASP A 148 -6.39 0.87 -22.51
CA ASP A 148 -5.56 1.59 -23.47
C ASP A 148 -4.29 2.13 -22.81
N GLY A 149 -4.38 2.69 -21.60
CA GLY A 149 -3.22 3.14 -20.83
C GLY A 149 -2.25 2.00 -20.50
N CYS A 150 -2.77 0.84 -20.08
CA CYS A 150 -1.95 -0.37 -19.89
C CYS A 150 -1.27 -0.83 -21.18
N LEU A 151 -2.01 -0.90 -22.29
CA LEU A 151 -1.45 -1.33 -23.57
C LEU A 151 -0.37 -0.37 -24.06
N GLU A 152 -0.58 0.94 -23.96
CA GLU A 152 0.42 1.94 -24.33
C GLU A 152 1.68 1.84 -23.46
N LEU A 153 1.55 1.54 -22.16
CA LEU A 153 2.68 1.28 -21.27
C LEU A 153 3.46 0.03 -21.68
N VAL A 154 2.77 -1.07 -21.99
CA VAL A 154 3.41 -2.34 -22.39
C VAL A 154 4.09 -2.24 -23.76
N MET A 155 3.53 -1.44 -24.67
CA MET A 155 4.03 -1.29 -26.04
C MET A 155 5.11 -0.20 -26.19
N ARG A 156 5.44 0.54 -25.11
CA ARG A 156 6.50 1.57 -25.15
C ARG A 156 7.85 0.90 -25.39
N ASN A 157 8.61 1.40 -26.36
CA ASN A 157 9.94 0.90 -26.74
C ASN A 157 11.08 1.28 -25.76
N GLU A 158 10.75 1.87 -24.62
CA GLU A 158 11.71 2.24 -23.58
C GLU A 158 11.84 1.10 -22.57
N ASP A 159 12.87 1.14 -21.73
CA ASP A 159 12.88 0.33 -20.50
C ASP A 159 11.56 0.56 -19.75
N GLY A 160 11.06 -0.46 -19.05
CA GLY A 160 9.72 -0.47 -18.43
C GLY A 160 9.41 0.74 -17.53
N PRO A 161 8.21 0.81 -16.91
CA PRO A 161 7.77 2.00 -16.18
C PRO A 161 8.83 2.49 -15.20
N GLN A 162 9.13 3.80 -15.28
CA GLN A 162 10.17 4.45 -14.48
C GLN A 162 9.76 4.51 -12.99
N LEU A 163 10.71 4.77 -12.10
CA LEU A 163 10.43 4.74 -10.65
C LEU A 163 9.34 5.73 -10.22
N ASP A 164 9.33 6.93 -10.81
CA ASP A 164 8.31 7.96 -10.58
C ASP A 164 6.95 7.57 -11.17
N GLU A 165 6.95 6.77 -12.24
CA GLU A 165 5.76 6.23 -12.87
C GLU A 165 5.13 5.12 -12.00
N ILE A 166 5.96 4.23 -11.45
CA ILE A 166 5.56 3.18 -10.50
C ILE A 166 4.97 3.78 -9.23
N GLU A 167 5.57 4.87 -8.73
CA GLU A 167 5.07 5.60 -7.55
C GLU A 167 3.69 6.21 -7.82
N LYS A 168 3.50 6.89 -8.96
CA LYS A 168 2.20 7.46 -9.38
C LYS A 168 1.11 6.40 -9.56
N LEU A 169 1.49 5.18 -9.96
CA LEU A 169 0.56 4.04 -10.07
C LEU A 169 0.20 3.44 -8.69
N GLY A 170 0.81 3.91 -7.60
CA GLY A 170 0.63 3.32 -6.27
C GLY A 170 1.16 1.88 -6.18
N LEU A 171 2.05 1.51 -7.11
CA LEU A 171 2.64 0.18 -7.21
C LEU A 171 3.89 0.05 -6.33
N SER A 172 4.47 1.15 -5.83
CA SER A 172 5.50 1.13 -4.81
C SER A 172 4.97 1.50 -3.42
N LYS A 173 5.63 1.00 -2.38
CA LYS A 173 5.43 1.39 -0.99
C LYS A 173 6.76 1.82 -0.39
N ALA A 174 6.74 2.91 0.38
CA ALA A 174 7.89 3.37 1.15
C ALA A 174 7.85 2.75 2.55
N LEU A 175 8.87 1.97 2.91
CA LEU A 175 9.00 1.30 4.20
C LEU A 175 10.20 1.88 4.95
N LEU A 176 9.99 2.35 6.17
CA LEU A 176 11.07 2.81 7.05
C LEU A 176 11.49 1.67 7.97
N VAL A 177 12.76 1.27 7.90
CA VAL A 177 13.34 0.24 8.78
C VAL A 177 14.59 0.81 9.43
N GLU A 178 14.61 0.82 10.76
CA GLU A 178 15.57 1.57 11.57
C GLU A 178 15.63 3.05 11.13
N ASN A 179 16.66 3.41 10.37
CA ASN A 179 16.90 4.76 9.87
C ASN A 179 17.02 4.79 8.33
N THR A 180 16.57 3.74 7.64
CA THR A 180 16.67 3.61 6.18
C THR A 180 15.30 3.43 5.55
N ILE A 181 15.02 4.23 4.51
CA ILE A 181 13.80 4.09 3.69
C ILE A 181 14.08 3.12 2.55
N PHE A 182 13.18 2.15 2.38
CA PHE A 182 13.18 1.18 1.30
C PHE A 182 11.93 1.37 0.45
N GLN A 183 12.11 1.68 -0.84
CA GLN A 183 11.01 1.71 -1.80
C GLN A 183 10.85 0.33 -2.42
N VAL A 184 9.70 -0.30 -2.20
CA VAL A 184 9.46 -1.69 -2.60
C VAL A 184 8.21 -1.83 -3.47
N PRO A 185 8.20 -2.72 -4.48
CA PRO A 185 6.99 -3.03 -5.24
C PRO A 185 5.93 -3.73 -4.40
N ARG A 186 4.69 -3.23 -4.40
CA ARG A 186 3.56 -3.74 -3.61
C ARG A 186 3.21 -5.20 -3.91
N HIS A 187 3.43 -5.69 -5.13
CA HIS A 187 2.87 -6.95 -5.59
C HIS A 187 3.43 -8.17 -4.84
N HIS A 188 4.74 -8.27 -4.61
CA HIS A 188 5.29 -9.41 -3.87
C HIS A 188 4.85 -9.42 -2.41
N PHE A 189 4.62 -8.25 -1.81
CA PHE A 189 4.09 -8.14 -0.45
C PHE A 189 2.62 -8.51 -0.31
N SER A 190 1.88 -8.69 -1.43
CA SER A 190 0.48 -9.13 -1.40
C SER A 190 0.30 -10.58 -0.95
N GLU A 191 1.36 -11.38 -0.98
CA GLU A 191 1.35 -12.75 -0.46
C GLU A 191 1.25 -12.79 1.07
N SER A 192 1.63 -11.69 1.74
CA SER A 192 1.48 -11.52 3.18
C SER A 192 0.14 -10.86 3.52
N GLU A 193 -0.68 -11.54 4.32
CA GLU A 193 -1.92 -10.97 4.86
C GLU A 193 -1.64 -9.76 5.76
N ILE A 194 -0.52 -9.77 6.47
CA ILE A 194 -0.07 -8.69 7.36
C ILE A 194 0.18 -7.43 6.53
N PHE A 195 1.00 -7.51 5.48
CA PHE A 195 1.26 -6.36 4.62
C PHE A 195 0.05 -5.95 3.79
N THR A 196 -0.78 -6.91 3.36
CA THR A 196 -2.05 -6.60 2.69
C THR A 196 -2.97 -5.75 3.58
N THR A 197 -2.96 -6.02 4.89
CA THR A 197 -3.72 -5.24 5.87
C THR A 197 -3.07 -3.90 6.14
N MET A 198 -1.76 -3.88 6.40
CA MET A 198 -1.00 -2.64 6.65
C MET A 198 -1.12 -1.64 5.49
N PHE A 199 -1.01 -2.11 4.24
CA PHE A 199 -1.12 -1.26 3.06
C PHE A 199 -2.53 -0.75 2.76
N LYS A 200 -3.55 -1.26 3.46
CA LYS A 200 -4.95 -0.78 3.38
C LYS A 200 -5.28 0.25 4.47
N LEU A 201 -4.39 0.49 5.44
CA LEU A 201 -4.60 1.47 6.51
C LEU A 201 -3.90 2.81 6.14
N PRO A 202 -4.50 3.98 6.41
CA PRO A 202 -5.61 4.25 7.33
C PRO A 202 -6.99 4.33 6.64
N ALA A 203 -7.99 3.77 7.30
CA ALA A 203 -9.39 4.12 7.07
C ALA A 203 -9.63 5.53 7.64
N ALA A 204 -9.60 6.57 6.81
CA ALA A 204 -10.07 7.89 7.21
C ALA A 204 -10.99 8.45 6.13
N ALA A 205 -12.23 8.69 6.54
CA ALA A 205 -13.33 9.26 5.79
C ALA A 205 -13.12 10.74 5.39
N HIS A 206 -11.87 11.19 5.27
CA HIS A 206 -11.53 12.57 4.95
C HIS A 206 -10.54 12.60 3.78
N VAL A 207 -11.01 13.23 2.70
CA VAL A 207 -10.24 13.65 1.53
C VAL A 207 -9.01 14.41 2.04
N ASP A 208 -7.81 14.03 1.60
CA ASP A 208 -6.49 14.69 1.84
C ASP A 208 -5.53 14.15 2.92
N VAL A 209 -5.76 12.98 3.53
CA VAL A 209 -4.71 12.32 4.33
C VAL A 209 -3.96 11.28 3.48
N GLU A 210 -2.71 11.57 3.10
CA GLU A 210 -1.82 10.60 2.45
C GLU A 210 -1.75 9.31 3.28
N ALA A 211 -1.93 8.15 2.64
CA ALA A 211 -1.90 6.86 3.34
C ALA A 211 -0.48 6.55 3.85
N GLU A 212 -0.37 5.84 4.96
CA GLU A 212 0.96 5.46 5.47
C GLU A 212 1.68 4.53 4.47
N GLY A 213 2.95 4.84 4.20
CA GLY A 213 3.76 4.17 3.18
C GLY A 213 3.43 4.55 1.73
N SER A 214 2.66 5.62 1.49
CA SER A 214 2.36 6.10 0.12
C SER A 214 3.52 6.85 -0.55
N SER A 215 4.41 7.44 0.23
CA SER A 215 5.48 8.33 -0.24
C SER A 215 6.69 8.27 0.70
N GLU A 216 7.86 8.71 0.23
CA GLU A 216 9.06 8.84 1.06
C GLU A 216 8.89 9.82 2.22
N THR A 217 8.00 10.81 2.06
CA THR A 217 7.67 11.80 3.08
C THR A 217 6.76 11.24 4.18
N LYS A 218 6.11 10.10 3.93
CA LYS A 218 5.25 9.40 4.88
C LYS A 218 5.43 7.88 4.77
N PRO A 219 6.60 7.33 5.15
CA PRO A 219 6.87 5.91 5.04
C PRO A 219 6.11 5.12 6.12
N LEU A 220 5.90 3.83 5.87
CA LEU A 220 5.37 2.89 6.87
C LEU A 220 6.53 2.34 7.72
N GLU A 221 6.50 2.60 9.02
CA GLU A 221 7.58 2.19 9.93
C GLU A 221 7.47 0.73 10.36
N LEU A 222 8.53 -0.06 10.14
CA LEU A 222 8.63 -1.45 10.59
C LEU A 222 9.51 -1.54 11.85
N LEU A 223 8.86 -1.54 13.01
CA LEU A 223 9.53 -1.57 14.31
C LEU A 223 10.15 -2.95 14.64
N GLY A 224 11.35 -2.91 15.23
CA GLY A 224 12.05 -4.10 15.71
C GLY A 224 12.58 -5.00 14.60
N VAL A 225 12.99 -4.40 13.47
CA VAL A 225 13.66 -5.08 12.36
C VAL A 225 14.96 -4.34 12.08
N LEU A 226 16.07 -5.07 11.93
CA LEU A 226 17.36 -4.48 11.56
C LEU A 226 17.36 -4.17 10.05
N GLY A 227 17.97 -3.05 9.64
CA GLY A 227 18.04 -2.67 8.23
C GLY A 227 18.82 -3.68 7.38
N GLU A 228 19.83 -4.33 7.95
CA GLU A 228 20.58 -5.41 7.28
C GLU A 228 19.73 -6.67 7.09
N ASP A 229 18.94 -7.05 8.09
CA ASP A 229 18.01 -8.19 8.01
C ASP A 229 16.96 -7.93 6.94
N PHE A 230 16.41 -6.71 6.91
CA PHE A 230 15.43 -6.34 5.91
C PHE A 230 16.01 -6.30 4.50
N ARG A 231 17.23 -5.79 4.33
CA ARG A 231 17.95 -5.86 3.05
C ARG A 231 18.14 -7.30 2.59
N ALA A 232 18.54 -8.21 3.49
CA ALA A 232 18.67 -9.63 3.17
C ALA A 232 17.34 -10.26 2.74
N PHE A 233 16.24 -9.93 3.43
CA PHE A 233 14.90 -10.33 3.04
C PHE A 233 14.52 -9.82 1.64
N LEU A 234 14.80 -8.54 1.34
CA LEU A 234 14.54 -7.98 0.01
C LEU A 234 15.40 -8.63 -1.08
N CYS A 235 16.67 -8.95 -0.82
CA CYS A 235 17.52 -9.69 -1.77
C CYS A 235 16.96 -11.09 -2.08
N ALA A 236 16.37 -11.76 -1.09
CA ALA A 236 15.70 -13.04 -1.31
C ALA A 236 14.38 -12.89 -2.09
N LEU A 237 13.59 -11.87 -1.74
CA LEU A 237 12.27 -11.59 -2.31
C LEU A 237 12.32 -11.04 -3.74
N TYR A 238 13.35 -10.24 -4.05
CA TYR A 238 13.58 -9.58 -5.34
C TYR A 238 15.00 -9.86 -5.84
N PRO A 239 15.30 -11.07 -6.33
CA PRO A 239 16.57 -11.31 -7.02
C PRO A 239 16.59 -10.46 -8.29
N LEU A 240 17.51 -9.50 -8.36
CA LEU A 240 17.70 -8.63 -9.53
C LEU A 240 18.51 -9.37 -10.60
N TYR A 241 19.34 -10.32 -10.20
CA TYR A 241 20.12 -11.18 -11.08
C TYR A 241 19.95 -12.66 -10.70
N PRO A 242 20.06 -13.58 -11.68
CA PRO A 242 19.90 -15.02 -11.43
C PRO A 242 20.83 -15.60 -10.36
N ARG A 243 21.97 -14.96 -10.09
CA ARG A 243 22.98 -15.41 -9.11
C ARG A 243 22.89 -14.72 -7.75
N ASP A 244 21.92 -13.83 -7.54
CA ASP A 244 21.82 -13.10 -6.28
C ASP A 244 21.60 -14.07 -5.11
N HIS A 245 20.74 -15.08 -5.30
CA HIS A 245 20.52 -16.14 -4.32
C HIS A 245 21.77 -16.96 -4.01
N GLU A 246 22.64 -17.17 -5.01
CA GLU A 246 23.92 -17.89 -4.84
C GLU A 246 24.95 -17.05 -4.06
N SER A 247 24.83 -15.72 -4.11
CA SER A 247 25.73 -14.79 -3.42
C SER A 247 25.35 -14.54 -1.96
N MET A 248 24.12 -14.89 -1.56
CA MET A 248 23.64 -14.69 -0.20
C MET A 248 24.31 -15.66 0.78
N THR A 249 24.80 -15.11 1.89
CA THR A 249 25.39 -15.86 3.00
C THR A 249 24.33 -16.62 3.80
N PRO A 250 24.72 -17.66 4.58
CA PRO A 250 23.78 -18.38 5.44
C PRO A 250 23.07 -17.46 6.45
N ASN A 251 23.78 -16.47 7.00
CA ASN A 251 23.18 -15.51 7.93
C ASN A 251 22.12 -14.63 7.25
N GLN A 252 22.36 -14.19 6.02
CA GLN A 252 21.36 -13.43 5.24
C GLN A 252 20.12 -14.28 4.94
N TRP A 253 20.30 -15.57 4.64
CA TRP A 253 19.16 -16.49 4.48
C TRP A 253 18.42 -16.75 5.80
N ILE A 254 19.10 -16.76 6.94
CA ILE A 254 18.46 -16.82 8.27
C ILE A 254 17.64 -15.55 8.53
N SER A 255 18.14 -14.36 8.19
CA SER A 255 17.38 -13.11 8.29
C SER A 255 16.14 -13.13 7.38
N ALA A 256 16.29 -13.62 6.13
CA ALA A 256 15.17 -13.80 5.22
C ALA A 256 14.14 -14.78 5.77
N LEU A 257 14.57 -15.91 6.36
CA LEU A 257 13.68 -16.89 7.00
C LEU A 257 12.93 -16.29 8.20
N LYS A 258 13.66 -15.58 9.08
CA LYS A 258 13.13 -14.87 10.26
C LYS A 258 11.99 -13.93 9.88
N LEU A 259 12.23 -13.08 8.88
CA LEU A 259 11.26 -12.08 8.44
C LEU A 259 10.12 -12.70 7.62
N SER A 260 10.40 -13.73 6.82
CA SER A 260 9.37 -14.48 6.09
C SER A 260 8.38 -15.13 7.06
N ASP A 261 8.87 -15.77 8.11
CA ASP A 261 8.05 -16.37 9.15
C ASP A 261 7.25 -15.31 9.94
N ARG A 262 7.90 -14.21 10.36
CA ARG A 262 7.26 -13.10 11.08
C ARG A 262 6.10 -12.48 10.29
N TRP A 263 6.25 -12.38 8.98
CA TRP A 263 5.27 -11.72 8.11
C TRP A 263 4.39 -12.68 7.30
N GLY A 264 4.50 -13.99 7.54
CA GLY A 264 3.62 -14.99 6.93
C GLY A 264 3.91 -15.28 5.45
N PHE A 265 5.10 -14.98 4.94
CA PHE A 265 5.54 -15.35 3.60
C PHE A 265 5.94 -16.83 3.56
N ARG A 266 4.95 -17.72 3.40
CA ARG A 266 5.17 -19.18 3.48
C ARG A 266 6.08 -19.71 2.38
N THR A 267 5.82 -19.35 1.13
CA THR A 267 6.58 -19.79 -0.05
C THR A 267 8.04 -19.32 0.01
N PHE A 268 8.27 -18.07 0.40
CA PHE A 268 9.62 -17.52 0.60
C PHE A 268 10.31 -18.14 1.82
N GLY A 269 9.57 -18.46 2.88
CA GLY A 269 10.06 -19.25 4.00
C GLY A 269 10.59 -20.61 3.54
N ASP A 270 9.83 -21.33 2.71
CA ASP A 270 10.26 -22.63 2.14
C ASP A 270 11.50 -22.49 1.25
N LEU A 271 11.59 -21.41 0.46
CA LEU A 271 12.77 -21.10 -0.35
C LEU A 271 14.02 -20.85 0.51
N ALA A 272 13.88 -20.07 1.58
CA ALA A 272 14.97 -19.83 2.50
C ALA A 272 15.41 -21.13 3.19
N VAL A 273 14.46 -22.00 3.56
CA VAL A 273 14.76 -23.32 4.13
C VAL A 273 15.58 -24.18 3.17
N GLN A 274 15.19 -24.23 1.88
CA GLN A 274 15.89 -25.01 0.86
C GLN A 274 17.32 -24.52 0.62
N ASN A 275 17.54 -23.21 0.64
CA ASN A 275 18.89 -22.65 0.46
C ASN A 275 19.78 -22.86 1.69
N LEU A 276 19.22 -22.72 2.89
CA LEU A 276 19.92 -23.00 4.15
C LEU A 276 20.32 -24.46 4.30
N GLU A 277 19.55 -25.40 3.72
CA GLU A 277 19.85 -26.83 3.82
C GLU A 277 21.25 -27.19 3.25
N LYS A 278 21.76 -26.38 2.32
CA LYS A 278 23.08 -26.56 1.70
C LYS A 278 24.25 -26.09 2.57
N SER A 279 24.00 -25.13 3.46
CA SER A 279 25.05 -24.41 4.23
C SER A 279 24.77 -24.32 5.74
N MET A 280 23.82 -25.12 6.24
CA MET A 280 23.37 -25.08 7.65
C MET A 280 24.49 -25.31 8.67
N ASN A 281 25.61 -25.90 8.27
CA ASN A 281 26.75 -26.11 9.16
C ASN A 281 27.49 -24.82 9.55
N GLU A 282 27.34 -23.76 8.75
CA GLU A 282 27.96 -22.45 8.95
C GLU A 282 27.07 -21.50 9.77
N VAL A 283 25.80 -21.87 9.97
CA VAL A 283 24.83 -21.12 10.77
C VAL A 283 25.11 -21.31 12.26
N ASP A 284 24.85 -20.26 13.04
CA ASP A 284 24.96 -20.31 14.50
C ASP A 284 24.17 -21.51 15.10
N PRO A 285 24.77 -22.27 16.04
CA PRO A 285 24.13 -23.41 16.68
C PRO A 285 22.75 -23.11 17.30
N ILE A 286 22.52 -21.91 17.84
CA ILE A 286 21.25 -21.51 18.42
C ILE A 286 20.19 -21.40 17.33
N ASP A 287 20.48 -20.70 16.25
CA ASP A 287 19.57 -20.58 15.11
C ASP A 287 19.24 -21.96 14.52
N ARG A 288 20.20 -22.87 14.43
CA ARG A 288 19.96 -24.26 13.99
C ARG A 288 18.97 -25.02 14.88
N ILE A 289 19.06 -24.84 16.20
CA ILE A 289 18.12 -25.45 17.15
C ILE A 289 16.74 -24.84 17.02
N LEU A 290 16.64 -23.51 17.01
CA LEU A 290 15.36 -22.78 16.96
C LEU A 290 14.62 -23.05 15.65
N TRP A 291 15.26 -22.81 14.50
CA TRP A 291 14.65 -23.00 13.19
C TRP A 291 14.48 -24.48 12.83
N GLY A 292 15.39 -25.35 13.32
CA GLY A 292 15.26 -26.79 13.17
C GLY A 292 14.02 -27.35 13.86
N ALA A 293 13.68 -26.87 15.07
CA ALA A 293 12.44 -27.24 15.74
C ALA A 293 11.22 -26.69 14.99
N ARG A 294 11.24 -25.39 14.65
CA ARG A 294 10.12 -24.69 14.02
C ARG A 294 9.71 -25.25 12.66
N TYR A 295 10.69 -25.55 11.80
CA TYR A 295 10.45 -26.11 10.46
C TYR A 295 10.50 -27.64 10.42
N ARG A 296 10.52 -28.30 11.59
CA ARG A 296 10.57 -29.77 11.71
C ARG A 296 11.73 -30.42 10.94
N LYS A 297 12.89 -29.75 10.94
CA LYS A 297 14.15 -30.24 10.37
C LYS A 297 15.01 -30.85 11.49
N ALA A 298 14.78 -32.13 11.79
CA ALA A 298 15.49 -32.85 12.85
C ALA A 298 17.02 -32.82 12.69
N SER A 299 17.53 -32.84 11.45
CA SER A 299 18.96 -32.76 11.15
C SER A 299 19.56 -31.40 11.57
N TRP A 300 18.83 -30.30 11.38
CA TRP A 300 19.25 -28.97 11.80
C TRP A 300 19.29 -28.87 13.32
N PHE A 301 18.21 -29.33 13.98
CA PHE A 301 18.12 -29.34 15.43
C PHE A 301 19.28 -30.13 16.07
N ALA A 302 19.48 -31.37 15.61
CA ALA A 302 20.52 -32.24 16.14
C ALA A 302 21.91 -31.66 15.94
N SER A 303 22.17 -31.13 14.75
CA SER A 303 23.47 -30.56 14.42
C SER A 303 23.74 -29.24 15.16
N GLY A 304 22.72 -28.45 15.46
CA GLY A 304 22.81 -27.30 16.37
C GLY A 304 23.11 -27.72 17.80
N CYS A 305 22.41 -28.72 18.36
CA CYS A 305 22.71 -29.24 19.71
C CYS A 305 24.16 -29.75 19.83
N ILE A 306 24.63 -30.49 18.83
CA ILE A 306 26.01 -31.00 18.79
C ILE A 306 27.01 -29.85 18.65
N GLY A 307 26.72 -28.88 17.77
CA GLY A 307 27.55 -27.69 17.57
C GLY A 307 27.71 -26.88 18.85
N LEU A 308 26.61 -26.63 19.57
CA LEU A 308 26.64 -25.89 20.83
C LEU A 308 27.35 -26.66 21.94
N ALA A 309 27.16 -27.98 22.03
CA ALA A 309 27.85 -28.82 23.00
C ALA A 309 29.38 -28.82 22.80
N LYS A 310 29.84 -28.73 21.53
CA LYS A 310 31.26 -28.71 21.15
C LYS A 310 31.94 -27.33 21.23
N ARG A 311 31.19 -26.25 21.37
CA ARG A 311 31.72 -24.87 21.38
C ARG A 311 32.64 -24.64 22.58
N ASP A 312 33.84 -24.08 22.42
CA ASP A 312 34.85 -24.04 23.49
C ASP A 312 34.38 -23.39 24.80
N ASP A 313 33.60 -22.32 24.75
CA ASP A 313 33.10 -21.62 25.95
C ASP A 313 31.75 -22.17 26.48
N GLY A 314 31.17 -23.19 25.83
CA GLY A 314 29.84 -23.72 26.14
C GLY A 314 28.72 -22.68 25.90
N PRO A 315 27.46 -22.93 26.32
CA PRO A 315 26.35 -21.99 26.17
C PRO A 315 26.55 -20.72 27.02
N SER A 316 26.29 -19.56 26.43
CA SER A 316 26.31 -18.26 27.11
C SER A 316 24.99 -17.99 27.85
N VAL A 317 24.92 -16.91 28.65
CA VAL A 317 23.66 -16.50 29.30
C VAL A 317 22.60 -16.14 28.26
N ASP A 318 22.97 -15.43 27.19
CA ASP A 318 22.07 -15.09 26.08
C ASP A 318 21.54 -16.34 25.35
N ASP A 319 22.37 -17.39 25.23
CA ASP A 319 21.92 -18.66 24.66
C ASP A 319 20.88 -19.35 25.53
N VAL A 320 21.05 -19.28 26.86
CA VAL A 320 20.11 -19.85 27.83
C VAL A 320 18.78 -19.09 27.77
N GLU A 321 18.81 -17.76 27.60
CA GLU A 321 17.62 -16.95 27.42
C GLU A 321 16.88 -17.30 26.12
N LYS A 322 17.59 -17.48 25.01
CA LYS A 322 17.01 -17.84 23.71
C LYS A 322 16.48 -19.28 23.65
N LEU A 323 17.19 -20.24 24.22
CA LEU A 323 16.83 -21.67 24.18
C LEU A 323 15.87 -22.07 25.30
N GLY A 324 15.88 -21.35 26.41
CA GLY A 324 15.27 -21.75 27.66
C GLY A 324 16.17 -22.68 28.49
N THR A 325 16.02 -22.57 29.81
CA THR A 325 16.86 -23.23 30.83
C THR A 325 16.92 -24.75 30.69
N LYS A 326 15.79 -25.39 30.36
CA LYS A 326 15.69 -26.86 30.22
C LYS A 326 16.56 -27.37 29.06
N LYS A 327 16.41 -26.79 27.87
CA LYS A 327 17.16 -27.18 26.66
C LYS A 327 18.65 -26.88 26.85
N ALA A 328 18.98 -25.72 27.39
CA ALA A 328 20.36 -25.37 27.70
C ALA A 328 21.03 -26.33 28.69
N LEU A 329 20.34 -26.74 29.77
CA LEU A 329 20.86 -27.71 30.74
C LEU A 329 21.10 -29.09 30.10
N GLN A 330 20.22 -29.53 29.21
CA GLN A 330 20.41 -30.79 28.47
C GLN A 330 21.64 -30.72 27.56
N ILE A 331 21.86 -29.59 26.88
CA ILE A 331 23.06 -29.36 26.07
C ILE A 331 24.32 -29.32 26.94
N TYR A 332 24.25 -28.71 28.11
CA TYR A 332 25.36 -28.70 29.06
C TYR A 332 25.73 -30.12 29.53
N LYS A 333 24.73 -30.97 29.83
CA LYS A 333 24.97 -32.38 30.15
C LYS A 333 25.63 -33.13 29.00
N MET A 334 25.18 -32.91 27.76
CA MET A 334 25.80 -33.51 26.58
C MET A 334 27.27 -33.08 26.40
N ARG A 335 27.57 -31.81 26.67
CA ARG A 335 28.94 -31.29 26.66
C ARG A 335 29.83 -32.01 27.67
N GLU A 336 29.39 -32.15 28.92
CA GLU A 336 30.15 -32.86 29.96
C GLU A 336 30.45 -34.32 29.55
N MET A 337 29.47 -35.00 28.96
CA MET A 337 29.67 -36.35 28.42
C MET A 337 30.72 -36.38 27.30
N LEU A 338 30.72 -35.40 26.40
CA LEU A 338 31.73 -35.27 25.33
C LEU A 338 33.13 -35.05 25.89
N ILE A 339 33.29 -34.19 26.90
CA ILE A 339 34.58 -33.93 27.55
C ILE A 339 35.10 -35.20 28.22
N GLN A 340 34.25 -35.92 28.96
CA GLN A 340 34.61 -37.20 29.59
C GLN A 340 35.00 -38.27 28.56
N ALA A 341 34.33 -38.33 27.40
CA ALA A 341 34.65 -39.24 26.31
C ALA A 341 36.00 -38.94 25.62
N GLN A 342 36.43 -37.67 25.64
CA GLN A 342 37.76 -37.29 25.16
C GLN A 342 38.86 -37.78 26.11
N SER A 343 38.57 -37.81 27.42
CA SER A 343 39.51 -38.32 28.44
C SER A 343 39.58 -39.86 28.52
N ASN A 344 38.55 -40.59 28.12
CA ASN A 344 38.54 -42.07 28.14
C ASN A 344 37.96 -42.68 26.84
N PRO A 345 38.78 -43.27 25.95
CA PRO A 345 38.33 -43.78 24.65
C PRO A 345 37.34 -44.95 24.72
N ASN A 346 37.31 -45.71 25.83
CA ASN A 346 36.50 -46.93 25.97
C ASN A 346 34.99 -46.65 26.15
N THR A 347 34.58 -45.40 26.37
CA THR A 347 33.17 -45.01 26.60
C THR A 347 32.48 -44.39 25.36
N ARG A 348 33.18 -44.21 24.24
CA ARG A 348 32.69 -43.43 23.08
C ARG A 348 31.40 -43.95 22.42
N LYS A 349 31.22 -45.27 22.31
CA LYS A 349 30.08 -45.85 21.58
C LYS A 349 28.76 -45.66 22.34
N ASN A 350 28.78 -45.86 23.65
CA ASN A 350 27.60 -45.68 24.51
C ASN A 350 27.19 -44.20 24.60
N ILE A 351 28.16 -43.28 24.63
CA ILE A 351 27.90 -41.84 24.71
C ILE A 351 27.23 -41.31 23.44
N HIS A 352 27.60 -41.83 22.27
CA HIS A 352 26.94 -41.46 21.01
C HIS A 352 25.45 -41.81 21.03
N ASP A 353 25.11 -43.04 21.42
CA ASP A 353 23.72 -43.51 21.45
C ASP A 353 22.90 -42.76 22.51
N ASP A 354 23.49 -42.46 23.68
CA ASP A 354 22.86 -41.64 24.71
C ASP A 354 22.59 -40.21 24.21
N MET A 355 23.53 -39.59 23.50
CA MET A 355 23.37 -38.25 22.93
C MET A 355 22.25 -38.22 21.89
N VAL A 356 22.20 -39.21 20.99
CA VAL A 356 21.13 -39.30 19.97
C VAL A 356 19.76 -39.39 20.64
N ASN A 357 19.62 -40.23 21.68
CA ASN A 357 18.37 -40.37 22.42
C ASN A 357 17.95 -39.06 23.11
N VAL A 358 18.90 -38.36 23.73
CA VAL A 358 18.64 -37.05 24.37
C VAL A 358 18.18 -36.03 23.33
N ILE A 359 18.90 -35.89 22.22
CA ILE A 359 18.58 -34.95 21.14
C ILE A 359 17.21 -35.27 20.53
N GLN A 360 16.90 -36.54 20.29
CA GLN A 360 15.61 -36.96 19.74
C GLN A 360 14.47 -36.59 20.68
N LYS A 361 14.62 -36.82 21.99
CA LYS A 361 13.63 -36.43 23.00
C LYS A 361 13.45 -34.91 23.05
N MET A 362 14.56 -34.16 23.05
CA MET A 362 14.53 -32.69 22.99
C MET A 362 13.80 -32.16 21.76
N TYR A 363 14.03 -32.77 20.60
CA TYR A 363 13.39 -32.39 19.36
C TYR A 363 11.87 -32.65 19.38
N ILE A 364 11.44 -33.81 19.89
CA ILE A 364 10.00 -34.14 20.01
C ILE A 364 9.31 -33.13 20.94
N GLU A 365 9.92 -32.83 22.09
CA GLU A 365 9.39 -31.83 23.04
C GLU A 365 9.33 -30.42 22.38
N ALA A 366 10.39 -29.99 21.72
CA ALA A 366 10.46 -28.68 21.07
C ALA A 366 9.47 -28.54 19.90
N ALA A 367 9.27 -29.60 19.12
CA ALA A 367 8.31 -29.61 18.02
C ALA A 367 6.86 -29.61 18.52
N ALA A 368 6.59 -30.20 19.70
CA ALA A 368 5.28 -30.18 20.34
C ALA A 368 4.94 -28.83 20.96
N GLU A 369 5.93 -28.08 21.47
CA GLU A 369 5.74 -26.70 21.97
C GLU A 369 5.34 -25.70 20.86
N LEU A 370 5.63 -26.02 19.61
CA LEU A 370 5.41 -25.17 18.43
C LEU A 370 4.21 -25.61 17.57
N ALA A 371 3.55 -26.70 17.94
CA ALA A 371 2.35 -27.22 17.28
C ALA A 371 1.09 -26.69 17.97
#